data_AF-A0AA39J611-F1
#
_entry.id   AF-A0AA39J611-F1
#
_cell.length_a   1.000
_cell.length_b   1.000
_cell.length_c   1.000
_cell.angle_alpha   90.00
_cell.angle_beta   90.00
_cell.angle_gamma   90.00
#
_symmetry.space_group_name_H-M   'P 1'
#
loop_
_entity.id
_entity.type
_entity.pdbx_description
1 polymer ?
#
loop_
_entity_poly.entity_id
_entity_poly.type
_entity_poly.pdbx_seq_one_letter_code
_entity_poly.pdbx_strand_id
1 'polypeptide(L)'
;MREREERSEEHRRLEQWLAEQARIKEEELRREDAERARERAERNKRVEQMAAWVKRDKTESMLTGWATIQINDSLDMNQVLDQIQLRGKLNGLKEWNDGYEELKAIPNSFAIEFKDQRGPCAMFCDTEEEKVCLVVRLPPAPSLTA
;
A
#
# COMPACT_ATOMS: atom_id res chain seq x y z
N MET A 1 -60.98 -22.32 8.23
CA MET A 1 -59.87 -23.16 8.73
C MET A 1 -58.79 -23.36 7.67
N ARG A 2 -59.09 -23.82 6.45
CA ARG A 2 -58.10 -24.03 5.36
C ARG A 2 -57.31 -22.78 4.93
N GLU A 3 -57.96 -21.63 4.81
CA GLU A 3 -57.32 -20.36 4.40
C GLU A 3 -56.25 -19.82 5.37
N ARG A 4 -56.28 -20.24 6.65
CA ARG A 4 -55.25 -19.89 7.63
C ARG A 4 -54.00 -20.77 7.48
N GLU A 5 -54.20 -22.00 7.03
CA GLU A 5 -53.18 -23.01 6.85
C GLU A 5 -52.39 -22.74 5.56
N GLU A 6 -53.08 -22.39 4.47
CA GLU A 6 -52.47 -22.00 3.19
C GLU A 6 -51.54 -20.78 3.33
N ARG A 7 -51.98 -19.74 4.05
CA ARG A 7 -51.12 -18.58 4.35
C ARG A 7 -49.90 -18.92 5.20
N SER A 8 -50.01 -19.90 6.09
CA SER A 8 -48.88 -20.36 6.90
C SER A 8 -47.87 -21.14 6.04
N GLU A 9 -48.33 -21.90 5.05
CA GLU A 9 -47.45 -22.60 4.12
C GLU A 9 -46.76 -21.66 3.13
N GLU A 10 -47.48 -20.65 2.64
CA GLU A 10 -46.92 -19.59 1.80
C GLU A 10 -45.84 -18.79 2.53
N HIS A 11 -46.09 -18.42 3.79
CA HIS A 11 -45.10 -17.77 4.63
C HIS A 11 -43.85 -18.63 4.80
N ARG A 12 -44.03 -19.94 5.07
CA ARG A 12 -42.91 -20.88 5.22
C ARG A 12 -42.09 -21.01 3.92
N ARG A 13 -42.75 -21.01 2.75
CA ARG A 13 -42.07 -21.05 1.44
C ARG A 13 -41.29 -19.76 1.17
N LEU A 14 -41.86 -18.61 1.53
CA LEU A 14 -41.20 -17.31 1.42
C LEU A 14 -39.99 -17.22 2.34
N GLU A 15 -40.11 -17.66 3.59
CA GLU A 15 -39.00 -17.71 4.55
C GLU A 15 -37.88 -18.63 4.08
N GLN A 16 -38.22 -19.82 3.57
CA GLN A 16 -37.25 -20.76 2.99
C GLN A 16 -36.53 -20.14 1.78
N TRP A 17 -37.28 -19.44 0.92
CA TRP A 17 -36.70 -18.77 -0.24
C TRP A 17 -35.79 -17.60 0.17
N LEU A 18 -36.18 -16.79 1.15
CA LEU A 18 -35.35 -15.69 1.67
C LEU A 18 -34.08 -16.22 2.36
N ALA A 19 -34.20 -17.30 3.13
CA ALA A 19 -33.06 -17.96 3.76
C ALA A 19 -32.07 -18.51 2.71
N GLU A 20 -32.60 -19.10 1.64
CA GLU A 20 -31.78 -19.59 0.53
C GLU A 20 -31.10 -18.44 -0.23
N GLN A 21 -31.80 -17.34 -0.48
CA GLN A 21 -31.22 -16.13 -1.08
C GLN A 21 -30.13 -15.52 -0.19
N ALA A 22 -30.32 -15.51 1.12
CA ALA A 22 -29.32 -15.04 2.08
C ALA A 22 -28.08 -15.94 2.06
N ARG A 23 -28.26 -17.26 2.05
CA ARG A 23 -27.16 -18.24 1.98
C ARG A 23 -26.33 -18.09 0.71
N ILE A 24 -26.98 -17.89 -0.44
CA ILE A 24 -26.31 -17.68 -1.72
C ILE A 24 -25.46 -16.41 -1.69
N LYS A 25 -26.03 -15.30 -1.21
CA LYS A 25 -25.30 -14.01 -1.08
C LYS A 25 -24.15 -14.09 -0.09
N GLU A 26 -24.32 -14.78 1.03
CA GLU A 26 -23.26 -15.00 2.02
C GLU A 26 -22.12 -15.84 1.44
N GLU A 27 -22.43 -16.89 0.69
CA GLU A 27 -21.42 -17.72 0.04
C GLU A 27 -20.67 -16.95 -1.06
N GLU A 28 -21.38 -16.13 -1.85
CA GLU A 28 -20.80 -15.24 -2.85
C GLU A 28 -19.85 -14.23 -2.21
N LEU A 29 -20.29 -13.55 -1.15
CA LEU A 29 -19.46 -12.62 -0.39
C LEU A 29 -18.21 -13.32 0.19
N ARG A 30 -18.37 -14.54 0.73
CA ARG A 30 -17.24 -15.33 1.25
C ARG A 30 -16.26 -15.72 0.15
N ARG A 31 -16.74 -16.03 -1.06
CA ARG A 31 -15.89 -16.33 -2.22
C ARG A 31 -15.11 -15.10 -2.67
N GLU A 32 -15.77 -13.95 -2.78
CA GLU A 32 -15.10 -12.70 -3.12
C GLU A 32 -14.06 -12.30 -2.08
N ASP A 33 -14.39 -12.39 -0.79
CA ASP A 33 -13.44 -12.07 0.29
C ASP A 33 -12.25 -13.03 0.28
N ALA A 34 -12.48 -14.32 0.01
CA ALA A 34 -11.40 -15.30 -0.13
C ALA A 34 -10.51 -15.03 -1.35
N GLU A 35 -11.07 -14.57 -2.47
CA GLU A 35 -10.32 -14.18 -3.66
C GLU A 35 -9.46 -12.94 -3.39
N ARG A 36 -10.05 -11.90 -2.80
CA ARG A 36 -9.31 -10.70 -2.36
C ARG A 36 -8.19 -11.04 -1.37
N ALA A 37 -8.43 -11.99 -0.46
CA ALA A 37 -7.41 -12.44 0.48
C ALA A 37 -6.26 -13.19 -0.21
N ARG A 38 -6.55 -14.02 -1.22
CA ARG A 38 -5.52 -14.72 -2.03
C ARG A 38 -4.67 -13.74 -2.82
N GLU A 39 -5.30 -12.79 -3.50
CA GLU A 39 -4.58 -11.75 -4.25
C GLU A 39 -3.64 -10.95 -3.33
N ARG A 40 -4.13 -10.53 -2.16
CA ARG A 40 -3.31 -9.85 -1.15
C ARG A 40 -2.15 -10.72 -0.66
N ALA A 41 -2.39 -12.02 -0.43
CA ALA A 41 -1.34 -12.93 -0.01
C ALA A 41 -0.26 -13.13 -1.09
N GLU A 42 -0.64 -13.22 -2.36
CA GLU A 42 0.31 -13.31 -3.48
C GLU A 42 1.13 -12.04 -3.64
N ARG A 43 0.49 -10.87 -3.57
CA ARG A 43 1.17 -9.58 -3.60
C ARG A 43 2.16 -9.44 -2.44
N ASN A 44 1.72 -9.74 -1.21
CA ASN A 44 2.60 -9.69 -0.03
C ASN A 44 3.80 -10.64 -0.19
N LYS A 45 3.59 -11.83 -0.75
CA LYS A 45 4.68 -12.79 -1.00
C LYS A 45 5.68 -12.26 -2.02
N ARG A 46 5.23 -11.57 -3.08
CA ARG A 46 6.13 -10.92 -4.06
C ARG A 46 6.96 -9.83 -3.39
N VAL A 47 6.31 -8.95 -2.62
CA VAL A 47 6.98 -7.88 -1.87
C VAL A 47 8.03 -8.45 -0.92
N GLU A 48 7.69 -9.50 -0.18
CA GLU A 48 8.62 -10.14 0.76
C GLU A 48 9.82 -10.79 0.04
N GLN A 49 9.58 -11.48 -1.07
CA GLN A 49 10.64 -12.08 -1.89
C GLN A 49 11.59 -11.02 -2.44
N MET A 50 11.05 -9.91 -2.95
CA MET A 50 11.85 -8.79 -3.44
C MET A 50 12.63 -8.12 -2.31
N ALA A 51 11.99 -7.84 -1.18
CA ALA A 51 12.67 -7.26 -0.02
C ALA A 51 13.83 -8.15 0.47
N ALA A 52 13.63 -9.47 0.47
CA ALA A 52 14.67 -10.43 0.82
C ALA A 52 15.82 -10.45 -0.20
N TRP A 53 15.50 -10.35 -1.50
CA TRP A 53 16.51 -10.25 -2.56
C TRP A 53 17.32 -8.96 -2.43
N VAL A 54 16.65 -7.81 -2.28
CA VAL A 54 17.27 -6.49 -2.11
C VAL A 54 18.20 -6.44 -0.90
N LYS A 55 17.83 -7.08 0.23
CA LYS A 55 18.69 -7.17 1.42
C LYS A 55 19.94 -8.02 1.20
N ARG A 56 19.87 -9.04 0.34
CA ARG A 56 21.01 -9.92 0.02
C ARG A 56 21.94 -9.27 -1.01
N ASP A 57 21.39 -8.49 -1.91
CA ASP A 57 22.11 -7.77 -2.94
C ASP A 57 22.92 -6.62 -2.33
N LYS A 58 24.23 -6.81 -2.16
CA LYS A 58 25.17 -5.79 -1.63
C LYS A 58 25.63 -4.80 -2.69
N THR A 59 25.08 -4.89 -3.89
CA THR A 59 25.50 -4.06 -5.02
C THR A 59 25.03 -2.63 -4.81
N GLU A 60 25.94 -1.76 -4.36
CA GLU A 60 25.72 -0.33 -4.05
C GLU A 60 25.23 0.47 -5.29
N SER A 61 25.35 -0.12 -6.48
CA SER A 61 25.03 0.46 -7.80
C SER A 61 23.59 0.93 -7.98
N MET A 62 22.62 0.37 -7.25
CA MET A 62 21.21 0.81 -7.33
C MET A 62 20.82 1.87 -6.29
N LEU A 63 21.72 2.28 -5.40
CA LEU A 63 21.43 3.24 -4.33
C LEU A 63 21.78 4.69 -4.70
N THR A 64 22.42 4.90 -5.85
CA THR A 64 22.60 6.23 -6.46
C THR A 64 21.56 6.42 -7.55
N GLY A 65 20.35 6.82 -7.14
CA GLY A 65 19.29 7.24 -8.05
C GLY A 65 19.20 8.77 -8.09
N TRP A 66 18.86 9.32 -9.25
CA TRP A 66 18.46 10.71 -9.36
C TRP A 66 16.95 10.79 -9.09
N ALA A 67 16.54 11.55 -8.08
CA ALA A 67 15.14 11.86 -7.85
C ALA A 67 14.86 13.24 -8.44
N THR A 68 13.89 13.33 -9.33
CA THR A 68 13.43 14.62 -9.87
C THR A 68 12.38 15.18 -8.93
N ILE A 69 12.70 16.29 -8.26
CA ILE A 69 11.74 17.00 -7.40
C ILE A 69 11.03 18.02 -8.29
N GLN A 70 9.75 17.82 -8.62
CA GLN A 70 8.96 18.85 -9.29
C GLN A 70 8.42 19.85 -8.28
N ILE A 71 8.89 21.10 -8.36
CA ILE A 71 8.34 22.26 -7.66
C ILE A 71 7.61 23.10 -8.72
N ASN A 72 6.43 23.62 -8.39
CA ASN A 72 5.39 24.12 -9.30
C ASN A 72 5.75 25.18 -10.38
N ASP A 73 7.02 25.58 -10.56
CA ASP A 73 7.38 26.76 -11.38
C ASP A 73 8.47 26.57 -12.45
N SER A 74 9.00 25.37 -12.70
CA SER A 74 9.96 25.19 -13.82
C SER A 74 9.62 23.99 -14.70
N LEU A 75 9.20 24.28 -15.94
CA LEU A 75 8.98 23.34 -17.05
C LEU A 75 10.26 22.70 -17.60
N ASP A 76 11.42 22.96 -16.97
CA ASP A 76 12.71 22.53 -17.49
C ASP A 76 13.07 21.13 -16.95
N MET A 77 12.66 20.10 -17.71
CA MET A 77 12.77 18.69 -17.34
C MET A 77 14.23 18.16 -17.24
N ASN A 78 15.22 18.97 -17.60
CA ASN A 78 16.64 18.57 -17.62
C ASN A 78 17.47 19.21 -16.50
N GLN A 79 16.89 20.09 -15.68
CA GLN A 79 17.61 20.72 -14.59
C GLN A 79 17.45 19.90 -13.31
N VAL A 80 18.57 19.40 -12.78
CA VAL A 80 18.60 18.85 -11.41
C VAL A 80 18.36 20.01 -10.46
N LEU A 81 17.18 20.04 -9.84
CA LEU A 81 16.75 21.15 -8.97
C LEU A 81 17.40 21.11 -7.58
N ASP A 82 17.57 19.92 -7.01
CA ASP A 82 18.28 19.73 -5.74
C ASP A 82 18.89 18.33 -5.68
N GLN A 83 20.03 18.19 -5.01
CA GLN A 83 20.68 16.90 -4.76
C GLN A 83 20.70 16.64 -3.26
N ILE A 84 19.86 15.71 -2.81
CA ILE A 84 19.71 15.38 -1.39
C ILE A 84 20.50 14.13 -1.06
N GLN A 85 21.55 14.28 -0.24
CA GLN A 85 22.27 13.14 0.34
C GLN A 85 21.42 12.50 1.46
N LEU A 86 20.77 11.37 1.16
CA LEU A 86 19.87 10.69 2.09
C LEU A 86 20.62 9.98 3.25
N ARG A 87 21.88 9.57 3.02
CA ARG A 87 22.68 8.80 3.99
C ARG A 87 22.91 9.58 5.28
N GLY A 88 22.44 9.05 6.40
CA GLY A 88 22.61 9.63 7.74
C GLY A 88 21.67 10.81 8.07
N LYS A 89 20.92 11.32 7.09
CA LYS A 89 19.96 12.42 7.27
C LYS A 89 18.51 11.95 7.37
N LEU A 90 18.23 10.71 6.98
CA LEU A 90 16.87 10.16 7.01
C LEU A 90 16.46 9.84 8.45
N ASN A 91 15.35 10.42 8.91
CA ASN A 91 14.70 10.12 10.18
C ASN A 91 13.87 8.83 10.06
N GLY A 92 13.08 8.73 9.00
CA GLY A 92 12.22 7.58 8.76
C GLY A 92 11.53 7.61 7.40
N LEU A 93 10.97 6.46 7.03
CA LEU A 93 10.05 6.30 5.91
C LEU A 93 8.65 6.09 6.48
N LYS A 94 7.67 6.79 5.92
CA LYS A 94 6.28 6.78 6.39
C LYS A 94 5.34 6.48 5.25
N GLU A 95 4.25 5.78 5.55
CA GLU A 95 3.19 5.50 4.58
C GLU A 95 1.94 6.32 4.88
N TRP A 96 0.92 6.18 4.02
CA TRP A 96 -0.33 6.93 4.14
C TRP A 96 -1.05 6.72 5.47
N ASN A 97 -0.84 5.58 6.13
CA ASN A 97 -1.40 5.25 7.44
C ASN A 97 -0.59 5.81 8.62
N ASP A 98 0.54 6.47 8.38
CA ASP A 98 1.40 7.07 9.41
C ASP A 98 1.20 8.60 9.55
N GLY A 99 0.03 9.12 9.16
CA GLY A 99 -0.28 10.56 9.22
C GLY A 99 -0.09 11.31 7.90
N TYR A 100 0.11 10.59 6.80
CA TYR A 100 0.22 11.13 5.44
C TYR A 100 -0.98 10.70 4.58
N GLU A 101 -2.19 10.96 5.05
CA GLU A 101 -3.43 10.46 4.43
C GLU A 101 -3.58 10.92 2.96
N GLU A 102 -2.99 12.05 2.59
CA GLU A 102 -2.93 12.57 1.23
C GLU A 102 -2.24 11.60 0.25
N LEU A 103 -1.30 10.79 0.74
CA LEU A 103 -0.60 9.78 -0.05
C LEU A 103 -1.49 8.60 -0.43
N LYS A 104 -2.62 8.41 0.26
CA LYS A 104 -3.58 7.33 -0.05
C LYS A 104 -4.12 7.43 -1.49
N ALA A 105 -4.17 8.64 -2.05
CA ALA A 105 -4.65 8.87 -3.41
C ALA A 105 -3.62 8.49 -4.49
N ILE A 106 -2.34 8.35 -4.12
CA ILE A 106 -1.23 8.14 -5.06
C ILE A 106 -0.71 6.71 -4.87
N PRO A 107 -0.84 5.82 -5.87
CA PRO A 107 -0.25 4.48 -5.83
C PRO A 107 1.25 4.52 -5.61
N ASN A 108 1.80 3.54 -4.89
CA ASN A 108 3.24 3.38 -4.65
C ASN A 108 3.92 4.62 -4.05
N SER A 109 3.18 5.44 -3.30
CA SER A 109 3.70 6.60 -2.61
C SER A 109 4.22 6.27 -1.21
N PHE A 110 5.11 7.13 -0.72
CA PHE A 110 5.66 7.11 0.63
C PHE A 110 6.25 8.49 0.96
N ALA A 111 6.33 8.82 2.25
CA ALA A 111 7.01 10.02 2.72
C ALA A 111 8.39 9.68 3.27
N ILE A 112 9.35 10.57 3.03
CA ILE A 112 10.67 10.57 3.63
C ILE A 112 10.70 11.68 4.67
N GLU A 113 10.90 11.30 5.93
CA GLU A 113 11.19 12.25 6.99
C GLU A 113 12.69 12.44 7.12
N PHE A 114 13.13 13.69 7.12
CA PHE A 114 14.52 14.04 7.37
C PHE A 114 14.73 14.45 8.83
N LYS A 115 15.94 14.27 9.32
CA LYS A 115 16.38 14.78 10.64
C LYS A 115 16.63 16.29 10.61
N ASP A 116 16.76 16.88 9.43
CA ASP A 116 16.88 18.32 9.29
C ASP A 116 15.49 18.99 9.35
N GLN A 117 15.46 20.29 9.61
CA GLN A 117 14.21 21.05 9.75
C GLN A 117 13.50 21.28 8.40
N ARG A 118 13.83 20.53 7.33
CA ARG A 118 13.23 20.69 6.00
C ARG A 118 11.80 20.17 5.89
N GLY A 119 11.34 19.41 6.89
CA GLY A 119 10.03 18.77 6.85
C GLY A 119 10.01 17.52 5.97
N PRO A 120 8.89 16.78 5.97
CA PRO A 120 8.77 15.55 5.21
C PRO A 120 8.62 15.80 3.70
N CYS A 121 9.17 14.89 2.89
CA CYS A 121 9.03 14.92 1.43
C CYS A 121 8.22 13.72 0.95
N ALA A 122 7.17 13.98 0.16
CA ALA A 122 6.38 12.95 -0.49
C ALA A 122 7.08 12.46 -1.77
N MET A 123 7.16 11.14 -1.94
CA MET A 123 7.74 10.48 -3.10
C MET A 123 6.72 9.49 -3.67
N PHE A 124 6.77 9.27 -4.97
CA PHE A 124 6.00 8.23 -5.64
C PHE A 124 6.90 7.49 -6.63
N CYS A 125 6.61 6.21 -6.82
CA CYS A 125 7.29 5.38 -7.81
C CYS A 125 6.29 4.92 -8.87
N ASP A 126 6.78 4.69 -10.08
CA ASP A 126 5.96 4.16 -11.16
C ASP A 126 5.56 2.70 -10.87
N THR A 127 6.41 1.97 -10.14
CA THR A 127 6.20 0.55 -9.81
C THR A 127 6.30 0.24 -8.31
N GLU A 128 5.63 -0.84 -7.89
CA GLU A 128 5.73 -1.32 -6.50
C GLU A 128 7.14 -1.86 -6.22
N GLU A 129 7.75 -2.48 -7.23
CA GLU A 129 9.11 -3.00 -7.23
C GLU A 129 10.14 -1.91 -6.87
N GLU A 130 10.05 -0.75 -7.51
CA GLU A 130 10.92 0.40 -7.24
C GLU A 130 10.70 0.93 -5.82
N LYS A 131 9.43 1.08 -5.39
CA LYS A 131 9.12 1.48 -4.01
C LYS A 131 9.77 0.53 -3.01
N VAL A 132 9.59 -0.78 -3.18
CA VAL A 132 10.16 -1.80 -2.29
C VAL A 132 11.69 -1.72 -2.28
N CYS A 133 12.32 -1.55 -3.45
CA CYS A 133 13.77 -1.41 -3.55
C CYS A 133 14.28 -0.18 -2.79
N LEU A 134 13.62 0.98 -2.93
CA LEU A 134 14.00 2.21 -2.25
C LEU A 134 13.77 2.11 -0.73
N VAL A 135 12.59 1.66 -0.30
CA VAL A 135 12.23 1.56 1.12
C VAL A 135 13.15 0.61 1.88
N VAL A 136 13.52 -0.53 1.27
CA VAL A 136 14.42 -1.50 1.90
C VAL A 136 15.86 -0.99 1.97
N ARG A 137 16.30 -0.23 0.98
CA ARG A 137 17.68 0.28 0.87
C ARG A 137 17.93 1.60 1.58
N LEU A 138 16.88 2.33 1.96
CA LEU A 138 16.94 3.57 2.72
C LEU A 138 16.68 3.27 4.21
N PRO A 139 17.63 2.67 4.96
CA PRO A 139 17.42 2.45 6.38
C PRO A 139 17.27 3.81 7.07
N PRO A 140 16.35 3.92 8.06
CA PRO A 140 16.38 5.07 8.96
C PRO A 140 17.78 5.17 9.56
N ALA A 141 18.31 6.39 9.65
CA ALA A 141 19.62 6.56 10.26
C ALA A 141 19.57 6.00 11.69
N PRO A 142 20.57 5.22 12.13
CA PRO A 142 20.56 4.64 13.47
C PRO A 142 20.25 5.74 14.47
N SER A 143 19.24 5.51 15.31
CA SER A 143 19.02 6.32 16.48
C SER A 143 20.32 6.24 17.28
N LEU A 144 21.01 7.37 17.41
CA LEU A 144 22.04 7.53 18.43
C LEU A 144 21.31 7.46 19.77
N THR A 145 21.06 6.27 20.27
CA THR A 145 20.76 6.05 21.68
C THR A 145 22.06 6.34 22.43
N ALA A 146 22.08 7.51 23.07
CA ALA A 146 23.10 7.91 24.04
C ALA A 146 22.94 7.11 25.34
#